data_AF-A0A535M0Y4-F1
#
_entry.id   AF-A0A535M0Y4-F1
#
_cell.length_a   1.000
_cell.length_b   1.000
_cell.length_c   1.000
_cell.angle_alpha   90.00
_cell.angle_beta   90.00
_cell.angle_gamma   90.00
#
_symmetry.space_group_name_H-M   'P 1'
#
loop_
_entity.id
_entity.type
_entity.pdbx_description
1 polymer ?
#
loop_
_entity_poly.entity_id
_entity_poly.type
_entity_poly.pdbx_seq_one_letter_code
_entity_poly.pdbx_strand_id
1 'polypeptide(L)'
;MTGKRVSETELMLPALYFINREPGITTTRLKLLLVDLLKPTGKDAEIARSRTDTYFEQKVRNLVSHRTLQRRGYALYNRLGRDGTHTITEQGKDFLQTNIDTLEYLLSGDFDYDDVQNSFANITMMGEQNRKILIYDENLVIEEGTRRVKNVQVYERSRKLREAAINRHTINGHVQCSVCSFDFYEAYGERGRGYIEIHHQKPIFQYEEQDIGKFIENALQNVIPVCSNCHRMIHREKNAPMTVEDLRQLIQCARTHS
;
A
#
# COMPACT_ATOMS: atom_id res chain seq x y z
N MET A 1 4.52 22.50 14.44
CA MET A 1 4.72 21.84 13.14
C MET A 1 3.36 21.42 12.62
N THR A 2 2.86 22.03 11.56
CA THR A 2 1.54 21.69 10.99
C THR A 2 1.68 20.40 10.19
N GLY A 3 1.28 19.27 10.79
CA GLY A 3 1.24 17.99 10.07
C GLY A 3 0.31 18.07 8.86
N LYS A 4 0.73 17.45 7.75
CA LYS A 4 -0.10 17.31 6.54
C LYS A 4 -1.43 16.65 6.93
N ARG A 5 -2.51 17.09 6.29
CA ARG A 5 -3.84 16.49 6.44
C ARG A 5 -4.27 15.86 5.13
N VAL A 6 -4.99 14.76 5.24
CA VAL A 6 -5.62 14.08 4.11
C VAL A 6 -6.65 14.99 3.43
N SER A 7 -6.65 14.92 2.11
CA SER A 7 -7.58 15.58 1.21
C SER A 7 -8.72 14.65 0.81
N GLU A 8 -9.80 15.20 0.24
CA GLU A 8 -10.88 14.36 -0.26
C GLU A 8 -10.45 13.51 -1.45
N THR A 9 -9.56 14.03 -2.29
CA THR A 9 -9.01 13.30 -3.44
C THR A 9 -8.26 12.05 -3.01
N GLU A 10 -7.45 12.14 -1.95
CA GLU A 10 -6.72 10.99 -1.37
C GLU A 10 -7.65 9.91 -0.79
N LEU A 11 -8.88 10.27 -0.41
CA LEU A 11 -9.87 9.33 0.11
C LEU A 11 -10.75 8.70 -0.98
N MET A 12 -10.68 9.15 -2.22
CA MET A 12 -11.62 8.72 -3.27
C MET A 12 -11.51 7.24 -3.58
N LEU A 13 -10.30 6.76 -3.91
CA LEU A 13 -10.08 5.35 -4.26
C LEU A 13 -10.43 4.39 -3.10
N PRO A 14 -9.92 4.57 -1.87
CA PRO A 14 -10.29 3.70 -0.76
C PRO A 14 -11.79 3.80 -0.40
N ALA A 15 -12.43 4.96 -0.60
CA ALA A 15 -13.88 5.07 -0.42
C ALA A 15 -14.66 4.28 -1.47
N LEU A 16 -14.28 4.37 -2.75
CA LEU A 16 -14.91 3.62 -3.84
C LEU A 16 -14.78 2.11 -3.64
N TYR A 17 -13.65 1.65 -3.10
CA TYR A 17 -13.46 0.24 -2.74
C TYR A 17 -14.56 -0.27 -1.80
N PHE A 18 -14.85 0.46 -0.72
CA PHE A 18 -15.91 0.07 0.22
C PHE A 18 -17.32 0.27 -0.34
N ILE A 19 -17.57 1.36 -1.08
CA ILE A 19 -18.88 1.61 -1.71
C ILE A 19 -19.21 0.50 -2.73
N ASN A 20 -18.22 -0.02 -3.45
CA ASN A 20 -18.40 -1.14 -4.37
C ASN A 20 -18.73 -2.46 -3.66
N ARG A 21 -18.08 -2.71 -2.51
CA ARG A 21 -18.28 -3.94 -1.71
C ARG A 21 -19.57 -3.94 -0.90
N GLU A 22 -20.00 -2.77 -0.43
CA GLU A 22 -21.22 -2.57 0.34
C GLU A 22 -22.14 -1.55 -0.38
N PRO A 23 -22.86 -1.92 -1.46
CA PRO A 23 -23.81 -1.01 -2.12
C PRO A 23 -24.87 -0.49 -1.14
N GLY A 24 -25.06 0.82 -1.08
CA GLY A 24 -25.95 1.46 -0.10
C GLY A 24 -25.29 1.74 1.25
N ILE A 25 -23.97 1.64 1.36
CA ILE A 25 -23.21 1.97 2.58
C ILE A 25 -23.54 3.38 3.08
N THR A 26 -23.74 3.52 4.39
CA THR A 26 -23.95 4.83 5.03
C THR A 26 -22.63 5.56 5.22
N THR A 27 -22.67 6.89 5.28
CA THR A 27 -21.48 7.72 5.58
C THR A 27 -20.83 7.32 6.90
N THR A 28 -21.63 6.96 7.92
CA THR A 28 -21.15 6.50 9.22
C THR A 28 -20.38 5.19 9.10
N ARG A 29 -20.91 4.21 8.35
CA ARG A 29 -20.25 2.92 8.10
C ARG A 29 -18.98 3.10 7.28
N LEU A 30 -19.02 3.89 6.21
CA LEU A 30 -17.87 4.21 5.36
C LEU A 30 -16.73 4.83 6.17
N LYS A 31 -17.05 5.76 7.08
CA LYS A 31 -16.07 6.38 7.98
C LYS A 31 -15.36 5.34 8.86
N LEU A 32 -16.10 4.45 9.51
CA LEU A 32 -15.51 3.41 10.36
C LEU A 32 -14.57 2.50 9.56
N LEU A 33 -14.98 2.08 8.36
CA LEU A 33 -14.16 1.23 7.50
C LEU A 33 -12.89 1.94 7.02
N LEU A 34 -12.97 3.22 6.66
CA LEU A 34 -11.80 4.00 6.25
C LEU A 34 -10.83 4.26 7.40
N VAL A 35 -11.32 4.47 8.63
CA VAL A 35 -10.46 4.61 9.81
C VAL A 35 -9.73 3.30 10.11
N ASP A 36 -10.45 2.17 10.08
CA ASP A 36 -9.88 0.84 10.32
C ASP A 36 -8.84 0.45 9.25
N LEU A 37 -9.15 0.76 7.99
CA LEU A 37 -8.27 0.47 6.86
C LEU A 37 -7.00 1.32 6.86
N LEU A 38 -7.14 2.64 7.02
CA LEU A 38 -6.04 3.58 6.79
C LEU A 38 -5.26 3.90 8.06
N LYS A 39 -5.79 3.58 9.24
CA LYS A 39 -5.13 3.78 10.56
C LYS A 39 -4.46 5.16 10.65
N PRO A 40 -5.21 6.27 10.46
CA PRO A 40 -4.64 7.60 10.35
C PRO A 40 -3.78 7.97 11.55
N THR A 41 -2.63 8.59 11.30
CA THR A 41 -1.67 9.03 12.31
C THR A 41 -1.51 10.56 12.30
N GLY A 42 -0.67 11.08 13.19
CA GLY A 42 -0.31 12.51 13.22
C GLY A 42 -1.52 13.43 13.37
N LYS A 43 -1.58 14.48 12.54
CA LYS A 43 -2.63 15.51 12.65
C LYS A 43 -4.02 14.96 12.37
N ASP A 44 -4.14 13.95 11.52
CA ASP A 44 -5.42 13.37 11.14
C ASP A 44 -6.03 12.48 12.23
N ALA A 45 -5.19 11.96 13.14
CA ALA A 45 -5.62 11.26 14.35
C ALA A 45 -6.12 12.19 15.48
N GLU A 46 -5.74 13.48 15.45
CA GLU A 46 -6.13 14.42 16.50
C GLU A 46 -7.62 14.76 16.45
N ILE A 47 -8.24 14.89 17.63
CA ILE A 47 -9.60 15.42 17.80
C ILE A 47 -9.59 16.91 17.46
N ALA A 48 -10.50 17.35 16.59
CA ALA A 48 -10.58 18.76 16.23
C ALA A 48 -11.12 19.61 17.39
N ARG A 49 -10.63 20.85 17.49
CA ARG A 49 -11.07 21.80 18.54
C ARG A 49 -12.60 21.95 18.54
N SER A 50 -13.20 21.78 19.71
CA SER A 50 -14.65 21.89 19.95
C SER A 50 -15.52 20.85 19.21
N ARG A 51 -14.95 19.69 18.88
CA ARG A 51 -15.64 18.58 18.21
C ARG A 51 -15.35 17.26 18.92
N THR A 52 -16.14 16.24 18.61
CA THR A 52 -15.95 14.87 19.11
C THR A 52 -15.29 13.95 18.08
N ASP A 53 -15.04 14.46 16.87
CA ASP A 53 -14.46 13.70 15.77
C ASP A 53 -13.05 14.17 15.37
N THR A 54 -12.27 13.25 14.82
CA THR A 54 -10.90 13.54 14.39
C THR A 54 -10.84 14.35 13.10
N TYR A 55 -9.69 14.96 12.80
CA TYR A 55 -9.48 15.66 11.54
C TYR A 55 -9.64 14.76 10.30
N PHE A 56 -9.31 13.47 10.40
CA PHE A 56 -9.57 12.46 9.38
C PHE A 56 -11.08 12.24 9.19
N GLU A 57 -11.79 11.97 10.28
CA GLU A 57 -13.22 11.70 10.26
C GLU A 57 -14.03 12.86 9.67
N GLN A 58 -13.58 14.09 9.93
CA GLN A 58 -14.13 15.29 9.29
C GLN A 58 -13.92 15.27 7.77
N LYS A 59 -12.75 14.85 7.29
CA LYS A 59 -12.49 14.78 5.86
C LYS A 59 -13.34 13.73 5.18
N VAL A 60 -13.54 12.56 5.79
CA VAL A 60 -14.45 11.53 5.27
C VAL A 60 -15.88 12.06 5.17
N ARG A 61 -16.35 12.80 6.18
CA ARG A 61 -17.68 13.45 6.12
C ARG A 61 -17.73 14.53 5.03
N ASN A 62 -16.65 15.28 4.82
CA ASN A 62 -16.58 16.30 3.79
C ASN A 62 -16.62 15.71 2.37
N LEU A 63 -16.00 14.54 2.14
CA LEU A 63 -16.09 13.79 0.88
C LEU A 63 -17.55 13.59 0.45
N VAL A 64 -18.43 13.37 1.44
CA VAL A 64 -19.87 13.23 1.25
C VAL A 64 -20.57 14.58 1.11
N SER A 65 -20.35 15.54 2.02
CA SER A 65 -21.07 16.82 2.00
C SER A 65 -20.71 17.70 0.80
N HIS A 66 -19.46 17.64 0.34
CA HIS A 66 -19.01 18.32 -0.88
C HIS A 66 -19.36 17.55 -2.15
N ARG A 67 -20.02 16.38 -2.01
CA ARG A 67 -20.44 15.51 -3.11
C ARG A 67 -19.31 15.23 -4.09
N THR A 68 -18.08 15.07 -3.60
CA THR A 68 -16.88 15.02 -4.45
C THR A 68 -16.90 13.79 -5.38
N LEU A 69 -17.31 12.63 -4.87
CA LEU A 69 -17.51 11.43 -5.69
C LEU A 69 -18.63 11.59 -6.73
N GLN A 70 -19.72 12.27 -6.36
CA GLN A 70 -20.85 12.50 -7.27
C GLN A 70 -20.53 13.54 -8.35
N ARG A 71 -19.83 14.63 -8.01
CA ARG A 71 -19.37 15.65 -8.97
C ARG A 71 -18.42 15.08 -10.01
N ARG A 72 -17.63 14.07 -9.64
CA ARG A 72 -16.74 13.33 -10.55
C ARG A 72 -17.42 12.15 -11.25
N GLY A 73 -18.69 11.88 -10.96
CA GLY A 73 -19.47 10.82 -11.59
C GLY A 73 -19.18 9.41 -11.06
N TYR A 74 -18.38 9.23 -10.01
CA TYR A 74 -17.96 7.91 -9.51
C TYR A 74 -18.93 7.25 -8.52
N ALA A 75 -19.70 8.03 -7.76
CA ALA A 75 -20.70 7.48 -6.85
C ALA A 75 -21.91 8.40 -6.72
N LEU A 76 -23.08 7.80 -6.52
CA LEU A 76 -24.33 8.49 -6.23
C LEU A 76 -24.54 8.56 -4.73
N TYR A 77 -25.02 9.72 -4.26
CA TYR A 77 -25.43 9.91 -2.87
C TYR A 77 -26.95 10.07 -2.80
N ASN A 78 -27.60 9.12 -2.14
CA ASN A 78 -29.05 9.09 -1.95
C ASN A 78 -29.39 9.44 -0.51
N ARG A 79 -30.07 10.57 -0.28
CA ARG A 79 -30.52 10.97 1.05
C ARG A 79 -31.83 10.27 1.39
N LEU A 80 -31.76 9.11 2.03
CA LEU A 80 -32.92 8.39 2.56
C LEU A 80 -32.98 8.55 4.08
N GLY A 81 -33.86 9.43 4.58
CA GLY A 81 -34.02 9.65 6.02
C GLY A 81 -32.89 10.48 6.65
N ARG A 82 -32.44 10.10 7.86
CA ARG A 82 -31.42 10.85 8.64
C ARG A 82 -30.00 10.66 8.10
N ASP A 83 -29.69 9.48 7.55
CA ASP A 83 -28.38 9.15 6.99
C ASP A 83 -28.50 8.86 5.50
N GLY A 84 -27.67 9.50 4.67
CA GLY A 84 -27.63 9.17 3.25
C GLY A 84 -26.73 7.98 2.95
N THR A 85 -27.04 7.30 1.85
CA THR A 85 -26.36 6.10 1.36
C THR A 85 -25.60 6.37 0.07
N HIS A 86 -24.56 5.56 -0.17
CA HIS A 86 -23.71 5.65 -1.36
C HIS A 86 -23.85 4.43 -2.24
N THR A 87 -23.90 4.65 -3.55
CA THR A 87 -23.87 3.58 -4.56
C THR A 87 -22.87 3.95 -5.64
N ILE A 88 -21.96 3.05 -5.98
CA ILE A 88 -20.97 3.27 -7.04
C ILE A 88 -21.66 3.32 -8.42
N THR A 89 -21.16 4.18 -9.32
CA THR A 89 -21.60 4.21 -10.73
C THR A 89 -20.75 3.25 -11.58
N GLU A 90 -21.13 3.00 -12.84
CA GLU A 90 -20.27 2.24 -13.77
C GLU A 90 -18.92 2.93 -13.99
N GLN A 91 -18.90 4.27 -14.13
CA GLN A 91 -17.65 5.02 -14.21
C GLN A 91 -16.78 4.84 -12.96
N GLY A 92 -17.39 4.80 -11.78
CA GLY A 92 -16.68 4.55 -10.52
C GLY A 92 -16.12 3.13 -10.45
N LYS A 93 -16.87 2.13 -10.94
CA LYS A 93 -16.41 0.74 -11.04
C LYS A 93 -15.23 0.62 -11.99
N ASP A 94 -15.29 1.24 -13.16
CA ASP A 94 -14.19 1.22 -14.15
C ASP A 94 -12.92 1.85 -13.58
N PHE A 95 -13.07 2.99 -12.90
CA PHE A 95 -11.96 3.65 -12.22
C PHE A 95 -11.38 2.76 -11.10
N LEU A 96 -12.22 2.15 -10.25
CA LEU A 96 -11.78 1.23 -9.21
C LEU A 96 -11.07 0.01 -9.82
N GLN A 97 -11.65 -0.60 -10.84
CA GLN A 97 -11.12 -1.82 -11.48
C GLN A 97 -9.78 -1.57 -12.19
N THR A 98 -9.58 -0.37 -12.72
CA THR A 98 -8.30 0.02 -13.34
C THR A 98 -7.19 0.20 -12.29
N ASN A 99 -7.56 0.55 -11.05
CA ASN A 99 -6.62 0.87 -9.97
C ASN A 99 -6.62 -0.17 -8.84
N ILE A 100 -7.32 -1.29 -8.99
CA ILE A 100 -7.52 -2.27 -7.90
C ILE A 100 -6.21 -2.93 -7.49
N ASP A 101 -5.36 -3.29 -8.44
CA ASP A 101 -4.07 -3.94 -8.14
C ASP A 101 -3.15 -2.97 -7.37
N THR A 102 -3.18 -1.68 -7.71
CA THR A 102 -2.43 -0.64 -7.00
C THR A 102 -2.97 -0.41 -5.59
N LEU A 103 -4.30 -0.45 -5.42
CA LEU A 103 -4.93 -0.38 -4.11
C LEU A 103 -4.56 -1.60 -3.25
N GLU A 104 -4.67 -2.81 -3.81
CA GLU A 104 -4.31 -4.05 -3.11
C GLU A 104 -2.83 -4.03 -2.68
N TYR A 105 -1.92 -3.60 -3.57
CA TYR A 105 -0.50 -3.41 -3.25
C TYR A 105 -0.27 -2.45 -2.07
N LEU A 106 -0.95 -1.30 -2.06
CA LEU A 106 -0.82 -0.32 -0.98
C LEU A 106 -1.36 -0.84 0.36
N LEU A 107 -2.41 -1.65 0.32
CA LEU A 107 -3.07 -2.15 1.53
C LEU A 107 -2.42 -3.42 2.11
N SER A 108 -1.70 -4.20 1.30
CA SER A 108 -0.97 -5.39 1.73
C SER A 108 0.45 -5.11 2.22
N GLY A 109 0.98 -3.92 1.94
CA GLY A 109 2.31 -3.46 2.38
C GLY A 109 2.34 -2.92 3.81
N ASP A 110 3.53 -2.92 4.43
CA ASP A 110 3.83 -2.32 5.73
C ASP A 110 4.17 -0.81 5.62
N PHE A 111 3.52 -0.11 4.69
CA PHE A 111 3.84 1.28 4.36
C PHE A 111 3.34 2.27 5.41
N ASP A 112 4.08 3.36 5.61
CA ASP A 112 3.66 4.45 6.48
C ASP A 112 2.39 5.14 5.93
N TYR A 113 1.57 5.64 6.85
CA TYR A 113 0.33 6.34 6.53
C TYR A 113 0.52 7.47 5.51
N ASP A 114 1.55 8.31 5.67
CA ASP A 114 1.80 9.45 4.78
C ASP A 114 2.18 8.97 3.37
N ASP A 115 2.98 7.90 3.26
CA ASP A 115 3.37 7.31 1.98
C ASP A 115 2.15 6.71 1.25
N VAL A 116 1.25 6.03 1.98
CA VAL A 116 -0.02 5.51 1.44
C VAL A 116 -0.93 6.65 0.95
N GLN A 117 -1.10 7.72 1.76
CA GLN A 117 -1.94 8.85 1.35
C GLN A 117 -1.39 9.57 0.13
N ASN A 118 -0.08 9.85 0.10
CA ASN A 118 0.60 10.44 -1.06
C ASN A 118 0.38 9.61 -2.33
N SER A 119 0.39 8.28 -2.18
CA SER A 119 0.15 7.35 -3.28
C SER A 119 -1.27 7.45 -3.84
N PHE A 120 -2.29 7.54 -2.97
CA PHE A 120 -3.68 7.71 -3.44
C PHE A 120 -3.92 9.02 -4.18
N ALA A 121 -3.28 10.12 -3.78
CA ALA A 121 -3.32 11.37 -4.55
C ALA A 121 -2.82 11.15 -5.98
N ASN A 122 -1.64 10.55 -6.11
CA ASN A 122 -1.00 10.29 -7.40
C ASN A 122 -1.84 9.35 -8.27
N ILE A 123 -2.38 8.27 -7.68
CA ILE A 123 -3.25 7.32 -8.40
C ILE A 123 -4.49 8.00 -8.94
N THR A 124 -5.13 8.84 -8.12
CA THR A 124 -6.33 9.56 -8.53
C THR A 124 -6.03 10.52 -9.67
N MET A 125 -4.94 11.29 -9.56
CA MET A 125 -4.51 12.22 -10.62
C MET A 125 -4.16 11.49 -11.93
N MET A 126 -3.45 10.36 -11.85
CA MET A 126 -3.06 9.59 -13.03
C MET A 126 -4.27 8.93 -13.72
N GLY A 127 -5.19 8.36 -12.93
CA GLY A 127 -6.41 7.78 -13.45
C GLY A 127 -7.32 8.80 -14.13
N GLU A 128 -7.40 10.03 -13.62
CA GLU A 128 -8.11 11.14 -14.28
C GLU A 128 -7.46 11.55 -15.61
N GLN A 129 -6.14 11.38 -15.75
CA GLN A 129 -5.39 11.60 -16.98
C GLN A 129 -5.32 10.38 -17.90
N ASN A 130 -5.99 9.28 -17.53
CA ASN A 130 -5.93 7.99 -18.22
C ASN A 130 -4.49 7.44 -18.39
N ARG A 131 -3.60 7.77 -17.44
CA ARG A 131 -2.21 7.28 -17.39
C ARG A 131 -2.13 6.07 -16.47
N LYS A 132 -1.38 5.05 -16.86
CA LYS A 132 -1.22 3.86 -16.03
C LYS A 132 -0.07 4.00 -15.04
N ILE A 133 -0.27 3.41 -13.87
CA ILE A 133 0.77 3.23 -12.87
C ILE A 133 1.22 1.77 -12.94
N LEU A 134 2.54 1.57 -13.02
CA LEU A 134 3.14 0.25 -13.03
C LEU A 134 3.69 -0.05 -11.64
N ILE A 135 3.21 -1.14 -11.04
CA ILE A 135 3.67 -1.63 -9.74
C ILE A 135 4.78 -2.67 -9.90
N TYR A 136 5.61 -2.76 -8.86
CA TYR A 136 6.71 -3.71 -8.72
C TYR A 136 6.49 -4.46 -7.41
N ASP A 137 5.90 -5.66 -7.48
CA ASP A 137 5.67 -6.49 -6.31
C ASP A 137 5.68 -7.97 -6.68
N GLU A 138 6.60 -8.72 -6.08
CA GLU A 138 6.71 -10.17 -6.27
C GLU A 138 5.60 -10.93 -5.54
N ASN A 139 5.05 -10.36 -4.47
CA ASN A 139 3.97 -10.99 -3.70
C ASN A 139 2.67 -11.09 -4.50
N LEU A 140 2.41 -10.17 -5.42
CA LEU A 140 1.26 -10.23 -6.33
C LEU A 140 1.33 -11.38 -7.34
N VAL A 141 2.52 -11.98 -7.53
CA VAL A 141 2.74 -13.08 -8.47
C VAL A 141 2.60 -14.45 -7.79
N ILE A 142 2.85 -14.52 -6.48
CA ILE A 142 2.97 -15.77 -5.71
C ILE A 142 1.80 -15.91 -4.74
N GLU A 143 0.62 -16.31 -5.25
CA GLU A 143 -0.44 -16.91 -4.43
C GLU A 143 -0.68 -18.35 -4.90
N GLU A 144 -0.25 -19.33 -4.09
CA GLU A 144 -0.64 -20.73 -4.29
C GLU A 144 -2.16 -20.87 -4.12
N GLY A 145 -2.86 -21.17 -5.21
CA GLY A 145 -4.28 -21.56 -5.17
C GLY A 145 -5.24 -20.67 -5.95
N THR A 146 -4.82 -19.48 -6.40
CA THR A 146 -5.60 -18.71 -7.37
C THR A 146 -4.64 -18.06 -8.34
N ARG A 147 -4.35 -18.76 -9.45
CA ARG A 147 -3.64 -18.16 -10.60
C ARG A 147 -4.44 -16.94 -11.06
N ARG A 148 -4.11 -15.74 -10.58
CA ARG A 148 -4.37 -14.54 -11.36
C ARG A 148 -3.40 -14.64 -12.55
N VAL A 149 -3.90 -15.15 -13.69
CA VAL A 149 -3.17 -15.32 -14.96
C VAL A 149 -2.68 -13.98 -15.56
N LYS A 150 -2.67 -12.89 -14.79
CA LYS A 150 -2.35 -11.55 -15.25
C LYS A 150 -1.17 -11.00 -14.46
N ASN A 151 0.04 -11.23 -14.97
CA ASN A 151 0.96 -10.16 -15.38
C ASN A 151 2.40 -10.67 -15.49
N VAL A 152 2.71 -11.37 -16.60
CA VAL A 152 4.11 -11.65 -16.99
C VAL A 152 4.95 -10.37 -16.94
N GLN A 153 4.36 -9.23 -17.31
CA GLN A 153 5.02 -7.93 -17.26
C GLN A 153 5.36 -7.45 -15.84
N VAL A 154 4.47 -7.63 -14.87
CA VAL A 154 4.75 -7.26 -13.45
C VAL A 154 5.85 -8.16 -12.91
N TYR A 155 5.78 -9.47 -13.20
CA TYR A 155 6.83 -10.42 -12.83
C TYR A 155 8.19 -10.04 -13.42
N GLU A 156 8.28 -9.78 -14.73
CA GLU A 156 9.53 -9.39 -15.38
C GLU A 156 10.12 -8.09 -14.84
N ARG A 157 9.26 -7.08 -14.58
CA ARG A 157 9.68 -5.80 -14.00
C ARG A 157 10.17 -5.97 -12.56
N SER A 158 9.43 -6.69 -11.73
CA SER A 158 9.78 -6.96 -10.34
C SER A 158 11.08 -7.77 -10.25
N ARG A 159 11.27 -8.74 -11.15
CA ARG A 159 12.53 -9.50 -11.26
C ARG A 159 13.74 -8.60 -11.53
N LYS A 160 13.64 -7.61 -12.42
CA LYS A 160 14.73 -6.67 -12.71
C LYS A 160 15.10 -5.84 -11.48
N LEU A 161 14.11 -5.31 -10.76
CA LEU A 161 14.35 -4.57 -9.52
C LEU A 161 14.98 -5.48 -8.46
N ARG A 162 14.48 -6.71 -8.32
CA ARG A 162 15.00 -7.72 -7.39
C ARG A 162 16.46 -8.04 -7.68
N GLU A 163 16.79 -8.36 -8.92
CA GLU A 163 18.17 -8.65 -9.34
C GLU A 163 19.11 -7.46 -9.06
N ALA A 164 18.67 -6.24 -9.39
CA ALA A 164 19.43 -5.03 -9.08
C ALA A 164 19.62 -4.83 -7.56
N ALA A 165 18.60 -5.11 -6.75
CA ALA A 165 18.66 -5.00 -5.30
C ALA A 165 19.62 -6.03 -4.69
N ILE A 166 19.52 -7.30 -5.11
CA ILE A 166 20.44 -8.34 -4.66
C ILE A 166 21.87 -7.98 -5.01
N ASN A 167 22.14 -7.55 -6.23
CA ASN A 167 23.47 -7.13 -6.65
C ASN A 167 23.99 -5.95 -5.81
N ARG A 168 23.14 -4.96 -5.52
CA ARG A 168 23.49 -3.80 -4.70
C ARG A 168 23.83 -4.16 -3.26
N HIS A 169 23.12 -5.12 -2.68
CA HIS A 169 23.29 -5.52 -1.28
C HIS A 169 24.28 -6.68 -1.11
N THR A 170 24.76 -7.27 -2.20
CA THR A 170 25.75 -8.35 -2.13
C THR A 170 27.13 -7.79 -1.87
N ILE A 171 27.75 -8.22 -0.76
CA ILE A 171 29.12 -7.84 -0.38
C ILE A 171 29.94 -9.12 -0.34
N ASN A 172 31.02 -9.19 -1.13
CA ASN A 172 31.89 -10.38 -1.22
C ASN A 172 31.15 -11.69 -1.54
N GLY A 173 30.04 -11.62 -2.28
CA GLY A 173 29.22 -12.79 -2.63
C GLY A 173 28.17 -13.18 -1.59
N HIS A 174 28.07 -12.43 -0.49
CA HIS A 174 27.11 -12.63 0.60
C HIS A 174 26.02 -11.56 0.59
N VAL A 175 24.79 -11.95 0.88
CA VAL A 175 23.66 -11.04 1.06
C VAL A 175 22.88 -11.47 2.29
N GLN A 176 22.87 -10.61 3.30
CA GLN A 176 22.34 -10.93 4.62
C GLN A 176 20.96 -10.31 4.81
N CYS A 177 20.11 -10.99 5.58
CA CYS A 177 18.84 -10.43 5.99
C CYS A 177 19.05 -9.17 6.85
N SER A 178 18.44 -8.07 6.43
CA SER A 178 18.52 -6.79 7.13
C SER A 178 17.86 -6.79 8.52
N VAL A 179 17.03 -7.80 8.83
CA VAL A 179 16.33 -7.94 10.11
C VAL A 179 17.12 -8.82 11.08
N CYS A 180 17.45 -10.05 10.68
CA CYS A 180 18.00 -11.07 11.59
C CYS A 180 19.44 -11.51 11.29
N SER A 181 20.06 -10.91 10.28
CA SER A 181 21.42 -11.21 9.77
C SER A 181 21.60 -12.61 9.19
N PHE A 182 20.53 -13.36 8.95
CA PHE A 182 20.60 -14.67 8.31
C PHE A 182 21.17 -14.57 6.89
N ASP A 183 22.11 -15.44 6.56
CA ASP A 183 22.72 -15.57 5.24
C ASP A 183 22.46 -16.99 4.69
N PHE A 184 21.79 -17.07 3.55
CA PHE A 184 21.50 -18.36 2.91
C PHE A 184 22.75 -19.03 2.35
N TYR A 185 23.73 -18.26 1.87
CA TYR A 185 24.99 -18.82 1.38
C TYR A 185 25.80 -19.43 2.52
N GLU A 186 25.87 -18.77 3.68
CA GLU A 186 26.54 -19.35 4.85
C GLU A 186 25.85 -20.62 5.35
N ALA A 187 24.51 -20.64 5.37
CA ALA A 187 23.76 -21.79 5.87
C ALA A 187 23.69 -22.97 4.88
N TYR A 188 23.64 -22.70 3.57
CA TYR A 188 23.35 -23.71 2.53
C TYR A 188 24.41 -23.82 1.42
N GLY A 189 25.51 -23.08 1.51
CA GLY A 189 26.55 -23.02 0.48
C GLY A 189 26.01 -22.47 -0.84
N GLU A 190 26.53 -22.98 -1.96
CA GLU A 190 26.15 -22.52 -3.32
C GLU A 190 24.64 -22.54 -3.59
N ARG A 191 23.87 -23.44 -2.95
CA ARG A 191 22.41 -23.47 -3.10
C ARG A 191 21.71 -22.23 -2.57
N GLY A 192 22.32 -21.55 -1.59
CA GLY A 192 21.81 -20.33 -0.99
C GLY A 192 22.34 -19.04 -1.64
N ARG A 193 23.23 -19.13 -2.63
CA ARG A 193 23.84 -17.95 -3.26
C ARG A 193 22.78 -17.05 -3.88
N GLY A 194 22.69 -15.80 -3.41
CA GLY A 194 21.71 -14.81 -3.89
C GLY A 194 20.25 -15.18 -3.57
N TYR A 195 20.01 -16.22 -2.75
CA TYR A 195 18.67 -16.59 -2.32
C TYR A 195 18.27 -15.68 -1.17
N ILE A 196 17.49 -14.65 -1.46
CA ILE A 196 16.93 -13.73 -0.47
C ILE A 196 15.68 -13.04 -1.05
N GLU A 197 14.78 -12.56 -0.20
CA GLU A 197 13.59 -11.81 -0.62
C GLU A 197 13.86 -10.31 -0.52
N ILE A 198 13.21 -9.51 -1.37
CA ILE A 198 13.38 -8.06 -1.42
C ILE A 198 12.10 -7.41 -0.90
N HIS A 199 12.21 -6.75 0.25
CA HIS A 199 11.11 -6.10 0.94
C HIS A 199 11.01 -4.63 0.55
N HIS A 200 9.80 -4.15 0.26
CA HIS A 200 9.53 -2.75 -0.06
C HIS A 200 9.30 -1.95 1.22
N GLN A 201 10.17 -0.98 1.52
CA GLN A 201 9.97 -0.07 2.65
C GLN A 201 9.05 1.10 2.30
N LYS A 202 8.91 1.42 1.01
CA LYS A 202 7.98 2.42 0.48
C LYS A 202 7.29 1.91 -0.78
N PRO A 203 6.09 2.40 -1.11
CA PRO A 203 5.43 2.05 -2.37
C PRO A 203 6.29 2.39 -3.58
N ILE A 204 6.43 1.45 -4.53
CA ILE A 204 7.23 1.62 -5.74
C ILE A 204 6.33 1.65 -6.98
N PHE A 205 6.25 2.84 -7.58
CA PHE A 205 5.46 3.12 -8.77
C PHE A 205 6.33 3.64 -9.89
N GLN A 206 6.27 3.00 -11.05
CA GLN A 206 6.81 3.56 -12.28
C GLN A 206 5.68 4.20 -13.09
N TYR A 207 5.93 5.43 -13.55
CA TYR A 207 5.04 6.15 -14.46
C TYR A 207 5.45 5.88 -15.91
N GLU A 208 4.48 5.77 -16.84
CA GLU A 208 4.69 5.31 -18.22
C GLU A 208 5.80 6.03 -19.02
N GLU A 209 6.15 7.27 -18.67
CA GLU A 209 7.17 8.08 -19.36
C GLU A 209 8.53 8.12 -18.65
N GLN A 210 8.68 7.38 -17.55
CA GLN A 210 9.89 7.42 -16.74
C GLN A 210 10.98 6.50 -17.30
N ASP A 211 12.20 7.03 -17.46
CA ASP A 211 13.38 6.23 -17.79
C ASP A 211 13.56 5.08 -16.79
N ILE A 212 13.63 3.85 -17.31
CA ILE A 212 13.67 2.63 -16.50
C ILE A 212 14.95 2.56 -15.65
N GLY A 213 16.08 2.99 -16.19
CA GLY A 213 17.36 2.94 -15.48
C GLY A 213 17.36 3.84 -14.26
N LYS A 214 16.99 5.11 -14.47
CA LYS A 214 16.84 6.11 -13.39
C LYS A 214 15.74 5.70 -12.40
N PHE A 215 14.65 5.12 -12.87
CA PHE A 215 13.61 4.60 -11.99
C PHE A 215 14.16 3.50 -11.06
N ILE A 216 14.84 2.49 -11.60
CA ILE A 216 15.42 1.40 -10.81
C ILE A 216 16.40 1.95 -9.77
N GLU A 217 17.29 2.87 -10.17
CA GLU A 217 18.27 3.47 -9.23
C GLU A 217 17.60 4.16 -8.03
N ASN A 218 16.48 4.84 -8.25
CA ASN A 218 15.71 5.45 -7.16
C ASN A 218 14.94 4.40 -6.35
N ALA A 219 14.35 3.40 -7.01
CA ALA A 219 13.63 2.30 -6.37
C ALA A 219 14.52 1.49 -5.43
N LEU A 220 15.81 1.33 -5.76
CA LEU A 220 16.81 0.64 -4.93
C LEU A 220 17.02 1.26 -3.54
N GLN A 221 16.64 2.52 -3.34
CA GLN A 221 16.73 3.19 -2.03
C GLN A 221 15.57 2.82 -1.11
N ASN A 222 14.51 2.23 -1.65
CA ASN A 222 13.26 1.91 -0.95
C ASN A 222 13.05 0.40 -0.75
N VAL A 223 14.09 -0.40 -0.98
CA VAL A 223 14.04 -1.85 -0.83
C VAL A 223 15.19 -2.36 0.03
N ILE A 224 14.95 -3.45 0.75
CA ILE A 224 15.97 -4.11 1.56
C ILE A 224 15.92 -5.63 1.41
N PRO A 225 17.05 -6.34 1.57
CA PRO A 225 17.06 -7.79 1.59
C PRO A 225 16.54 -8.33 2.93
N VAL A 226 15.62 -9.29 2.88
CA VAL A 226 15.08 -10.01 4.04
C VAL A 226 15.03 -11.51 3.76
N CYS A 227 15.24 -12.36 4.78
CA CYS A 227 15.07 -13.80 4.59
C CYS A 227 13.58 -14.17 4.53
N SER A 228 13.27 -15.32 3.93
CA SER A 228 11.90 -15.81 3.78
C SER A 228 11.10 -15.89 5.08
N ASN A 229 11.75 -16.18 6.20
CA ASN A 229 11.09 -16.20 7.50
C ASN A 229 10.73 -14.79 7.97
N CYS A 230 11.65 -13.82 7.85
CA CYS A 230 11.38 -12.45 8.28
C CYS A 230 10.31 -11.81 7.40
N HIS A 231 10.38 -12.00 6.07
CA HIS A 231 9.38 -11.47 5.16
C HIS A 231 7.98 -12.02 5.44
N ARG A 232 7.86 -13.34 5.68
CA ARG A 232 6.60 -13.96 6.09
C ARG A 232 6.09 -13.44 7.43
N MET A 233 6.97 -13.09 8.37
CA MET A 233 6.55 -12.52 9.66
C MET A 233 6.08 -11.07 9.53
N ILE A 234 6.73 -10.27 8.67
CA ILE A 234 6.29 -8.91 8.33
C ILE A 234 4.85 -8.94 7.79
N HIS A 235 4.58 -9.79 6.80
CA HIS A 235 3.26 -9.86 6.13
C HIS A 235 2.31 -10.89 6.72
N ARG A 236 2.58 -11.42 7.92
CA ARG A 236 1.76 -12.48 8.53
C ARG A 236 0.31 -12.04 8.71
N GLU A 237 0.10 -10.79 9.10
CA GLU A 237 -1.20 -10.15 9.16
C GLU A 237 -1.39 -9.26 7.93
N LYS A 238 -2.07 -9.77 6.89
CA LYS A 238 -2.23 -9.09 5.58
C LYS A 238 -2.71 -7.63 5.68
N ASN A 239 -3.56 -7.29 6.65
CA ASN A 239 -4.13 -5.94 6.83
C ASN A 239 -3.46 -5.14 7.97
N ALA A 240 -2.44 -5.71 8.60
CA ALA A 240 -1.65 -5.06 9.63
C ALA A 240 -0.20 -5.55 9.58
N PRO A 241 0.51 -5.38 8.44
CA PRO A 241 1.89 -5.83 8.35
C PRO A 241 2.77 -5.14 9.42
N MET A 242 3.71 -5.89 9.98
CA MET A 242 4.64 -5.40 10.99
C MET A 242 5.82 -4.69 10.34
N THR A 243 6.28 -3.58 10.89
CA THR A 243 7.45 -2.90 10.32
C THR A 243 8.72 -3.73 10.50
N VAL A 244 9.68 -3.53 9.60
CA VAL A 244 11.04 -4.11 9.69
C VAL A 244 11.70 -3.83 11.05
N GLU A 245 11.50 -2.63 11.59
CA GLU A 245 12.07 -2.21 12.87
C GLU A 245 11.39 -2.92 14.05
N ASP A 246 10.06 -3.02 14.05
CA ASP A 246 9.33 -3.73 15.09
C ASP A 246 9.71 -5.22 15.12
N LEU A 247 9.84 -5.86 13.96
CA LEU A 247 10.27 -7.26 13.89
C LEU A 247 11.72 -7.44 14.37
N ARG A 248 12.61 -6.49 14.04
CA ARG A 248 13.99 -6.50 14.53
C ARG A 248 14.04 -6.42 16.05
N GLN A 249 13.27 -5.51 16.65
CA GLN A 249 13.18 -5.37 18.11
C GLN A 249 12.60 -6.63 18.77
N LEU A 250 11.55 -7.21 18.18
CA LEU A 250 10.94 -8.45 18.68
C LEU A 250 11.95 -9.60 18.73
N ILE A 251 12.75 -9.78 17.68
CA ILE A 251 13.78 -10.83 17.62
C ILE A 251 14.92 -10.55 18.63
N GLN A 252 15.34 -9.29 18.77
CA GLN A 252 16.37 -8.91 19.74
C GLN A 252 15.92 -9.17 21.18
N CYS A 253 14.69 -8.78 21.54
CA CYS A 253 14.11 -9.05 22.85
C CYS A 253 14.02 -10.56 23.13
N ALA A 254 13.67 -11.39 22.15
CA ALA A 254 13.63 -12.84 22.36
C ALA A 254 15.04 -13.44 22.61
N ARG A 255 16.06 -12.93 21.92
CA ARG A 255 17.45 -13.41 22.05
C ARG A 255 18.12 -13.01 23.36
N THR A 256 17.72 -11.90 23.99
CA THR A 256 18.27 -11.47 25.29
C THR A 256 17.70 -12.24 26.48
N HIS A 257 16.59 -12.97 26.29
CA HIS A 257 15.97 -13.81 27.31
C HIS A 257 16.26 -15.31 27.14
N SER A 258 17.14 -15.67 26.19
CA SER A 258 17.60 -17.03 25.91
C SER A 258 19.05 -17.19 26.37
#